data_AF-A0A4Y9IIY2-F1
#
_entry.id   AF-A0A4Y9IIY2-F1
#
_cell.length_a   1.000
_cell.length_b   1.000
_cell.length_c   1.000
_cell.angle_alpha   90.00
_cell.angle_beta   90.00
_cell.angle_gamma   90.00
#
_symmetry.space_group_name_H-M   'P 1'
#
loop_
_entity.id
_entity.type
_entity.pdbx_description
1 polymer ?
#
loop_
_entity_poly.entity_id
_entity_poly.type
_entity_poly.pdbx_seq_one_letter_code
_entity_poly.pdbx_strand_id
1 'polypeptide(L)'
;MLKSTHSSIPRASKSLKSKIYFIPKSKEGLGIDSMGEFAISFEYSGQFVNEKGQPVPFIHIAQTLEIAFNFQFGNAYKSKARVFSRKPYNLTRALDYLKNLIIRADGKQDEKR
;
A
#
# COMPACT_ATOMS: atom_id res chain seq x y z
N MET A 1 39.36 -3.66 2.43
CA MET A 1 38.61 -2.98 3.51
C MET A 1 37.91 -1.77 2.91
N LEU A 2 36.62 -1.83 2.63
CA LEU A 2 35.84 -0.69 2.13
C LEU A 2 34.91 -0.22 3.25
N LYS A 3 35.14 1.01 3.69
CA LYS A 3 34.47 1.67 4.82
C LYS A 3 32.99 1.88 4.48
N SER A 4 32.11 1.40 5.35
CA SER A 4 30.68 1.71 5.33
C SER A 4 30.50 3.20 5.63
N THR A 5 30.16 3.98 4.61
CA THR A 5 29.66 5.33 4.79
C THR A 5 28.14 5.25 4.91
N HIS A 6 27.64 5.32 6.14
CA HIS A 6 26.27 5.71 6.40
C HIS A 6 26.07 7.13 5.86
N SER A 7 25.57 7.25 4.63
CA SER A 7 25.07 8.54 4.14
C SER A 7 23.78 8.83 4.88
N SER A 8 23.89 9.60 5.97
CA SER A 8 22.77 10.31 6.57
C SER A 8 21.98 10.98 5.45
N ILE A 9 20.70 10.61 5.33
CA ILE A 9 19.72 11.28 4.47
C ILE A 9 19.92 12.78 4.67
N PRO A 10 20.21 13.57 3.63
CA PRO A 10 20.48 14.98 3.80
C PRO A 10 19.23 15.60 4.41
N ARG A 11 19.36 16.08 5.65
CA ARG A 11 18.38 16.94 6.31
C ARG A 11 18.50 18.32 5.66
N ALA A 12 18.22 18.38 4.36
CA ALA A 12 18.07 19.62 3.63
C ALA A 12 16.71 20.19 3.98
N SER A 13 16.61 20.80 5.16
CA SER A 13 15.49 21.66 5.54
C SER A 13 15.56 22.99 4.78
N LYS A 14 15.68 22.95 3.45
CA LYS A 14 15.06 24.01 2.66
C LYS A 14 13.58 23.67 2.70
N SER A 15 12.88 24.30 3.64
CA SER A 15 11.42 24.30 3.68
C SER A 15 10.94 24.74 2.30
N LEU A 16 10.65 23.77 1.43
CA LEU A 16 9.84 24.00 0.27
C LEU A 16 8.49 24.38 0.88
N LYS A 17 8.22 25.69 0.99
CA LYS A 17 6.91 26.17 1.45
C LYS A 17 5.90 25.79 0.38
N SER A 18 5.47 24.54 0.38
CA SER A 18 4.35 24.10 -0.44
C SER A 18 3.16 24.94 -0.03
N LYS A 19 2.49 25.55 -1.01
CA LYS A 19 1.20 26.22 -0.77
C LYS A 19 0.07 25.22 -0.50
N ILE A 20 0.37 23.92 -0.63
CA ILE A 20 -0.56 22.81 -0.55
C ILE A 20 -0.19 21.97 0.67
N TYR A 21 -1.20 21.66 1.48
CA TYR A 21 -1.08 20.84 2.69
C TYR A 21 -2.08 19.69 2.62
N PHE A 22 -1.66 18.51 3.08
CA PHE A 22 -2.56 17.37 3.25
C PHE A 22 -3.06 17.35 4.70
N ILE A 23 -4.38 17.45 4.90
CA ILE A 23 -5.01 17.38 6.21
C ILE A 23 -5.91 16.14 6.23
N PRO A 24 -5.44 15.01 6.78
CA PRO A 24 -6.26 13.80 6.83
C PRO A 24 -7.40 13.98 7.83
N LYS A 25 -8.64 13.93 7.34
CA LYS A 25 -9.83 13.87 8.20
C LYS A 25 -9.94 12.47 8.82
N SER A 26 -9.43 12.32 10.04
CA SER A 26 -9.39 11.05 10.76
C SER A 26 -10.70 10.68 11.48
N LYS A 27 -11.56 11.66 11.79
CA LYS A 27 -12.81 11.46 12.54
C LYS A 27 -14.03 11.15 11.66
N GLU A 28 -14.05 11.64 10.42
CA GLU A 28 -15.23 11.59 9.53
C GLU A 28 -14.94 10.97 8.15
N GLY A 29 -13.71 10.49 7.90
CA GLY A 29 -13.32 10.05 6.56
C GLY A 29 -12.17 9.05 6.49
N LEU A 30 -11.80 8.71 5.26
CA LEU A 30 -10.76 7.72 4.94
C LEU A 30 -9.33 8.26 5.13
N GLY A 31 -9.10 9.47 5.67
CA GLY A 31 -7.85 10.21 5.51
C GLY A 31 -6.55 9.42 5.73
N ILE A 32 -6.36 8.83 6.92
CA ILE A 32 -5.15 8.05 7.24
C ILE A 32 -5.11 6.73 6.46
N ASP A 33 -6.26 6.08 6.29
CA ASP A 33 -6.32 4.77 5.65
C ASP A 33 -6.23 4.86 4.11
N SER A 34 -6.63 5.97 3.50
CA SER A 34 -6.36 6.29 2.08
C SER A 34 -4.86 6.41 1.84
N MET A 35 -4.13 7.05 2.76
CA MET A 35 -2.68 7.09 2.64
C MET A 35 -2.05 5.71 2.89
N GLY A 36 -2.71 4.87 3.71
CA GLY A 36 -2.36 3.47 3.88
C GLY A 36 -2.56 2.66 2.60
N GLU A 37 -3.64 2.91 1.86
CA GLU A 37 -3.91 2.30 0.55
C GLU A 37 -2.83 2.68 -0.47
N PHE A 38 -2.37 3.93 -0.49
CA PHE A 38 -1.25 4.34 -1.34
C PHE A 38 0.03 3.60 -0.97
N ALA A 39 0.39 3.55 0.31
CA ALA A 39 1.58 2.84 0.78
C ALA A 39 1.55 1.35 0.39
N ILE A 40 0.39 0.70 0.55
CA ILE A 40 0.18 -0.71 0.16
C ILE A 40 0.27 -0.88 -1.37
N SER A 41 -0.29 0.06 -2.14
CA SER A 41 -0.26 0.01 -3.60
C SER A 41 1.17 0.10 -4.13
N PHE A 42 2.00 0.94 -3.51
CA PHE A 42 3.42 1.06 -3.84
C PHE A 42 4.23 -0.17 -3.45
N GLU A 43 3.91 -0.79 -2.31
CA GLU A 43 4.53 -2.07 -1.92
C GLU A 43 4.20 -3.18 -2.91
N TYR A 44 2.93 -3.34 -3.29
CA TYR A 44 2.50 -4.39 -4.21
C TYR A 44 2.85 -4.13 -5.67
N SER A 45 3.06 -2.89 -6.08
CA SER A 45 3.50 -2.61 -7.45
C SER A 45 4.89 -3.20 -7.73
N GLY A 46 5.71 -3.38 -6.69
CA GLY A 46 7.10 -3.83 -6.83
C GLY A 46 7.99 -2.85 -7.61
N GLN A 47 7.49 -1.66 -7.92
CA GLN A 47 8.20 -0.65 -8.72
C GLN A 47 9.15 0.20 -7.87
N PHE A 48 9.02 0.13 -6.55
CA PHE A 48 9.92 0.81 -5.61
C PHE A 48 11.03 -0.15 -5.22
N VAL A 49 12.22 0.11 -5.76
CA VAL A 49 13.43 -0.69 -5.52
C VAL A 49 14.50 0.14 -4.86
N ASN A 50 15.35 -0.52 -4.06
CA ASN A 50 16.55 0.10 -3.51
C ASN A 50 17.66 0.21 -4.59
N GLU A 51 18.81 0.79 -4.21
CA GLU A 51 19.97 0.92 -5.10
C GLU A 51 20.51 -0.42 -5.65
N LYS A 52 20.14 -1.53 -5.01
CA LYS A 52 20.49 -2.90 -5.41
C LYS A 52 19.41 -3.58 -6.27
N GLY A 53 18.35 -2.85 -6.64
CA GLY A 53 17.22 -3.38 -7.40
C GLY A 53 16.27 -4.27 -6.59
N GLN A 54 16.39 -4.32 -5.27
CA GLN A 54 15.52 -5.14 -4.42
C GLN A 54 14.27 -4.35 -4.00
N PRO A 55 13.10 -5.01 -3.88
CA PRO A 55 11.88 -4.35 -3.43
C PRO A 55 12.05 -3.65 -2.08
N VAL A 56 11.53 -2.44 -1.98
CA VAL A 56 11.60 -1.64 -0.76
C VAL A 56 10.55 -2.14 0.25
N PRO A 57 10.94 -2.41 1.51
CA PRO A 57 9.99 -2.78 2.56
C PRO A 57 8.94 -1.68 2.80
N PHE A 58 7.72 -2.10 3.12
CA PHE A 58 6.56 -1.24 3.41
C PHE A 58 6.87 -0.05 4.33
N ILE A 59 7.66 -0.29 5.39
CA ILE A 59 7.95 0.73 6.39
C ILE A 59 8.69 1.95 5.80
N HIS A 60 9.58 1.73 4.82
CA HIS A 60 10.31 2.81 4.18
C HIS A 60 9.42 3.61 3.23
N ILE A 61 8.49 2.95 2.55
CA ILE A 61 7.45 3.59 1.73
C ILE A 61 6.58 4.48 2.64
N ALA A 62 6.12 3.94 3.77
CA ALA A 62 5.29 4.67 4.72
C ALA A 62 6.01 5.92 5.27
N GLN A 63 7.28 5.79 5.69
CA GLN A 63 8.09 6.91 6.18
C GLN A 63 8.31 7.98 5.10
N THR A 64 8.55 7.56 3.86
CA THR A 64 8.73 8.49 2.74
C THR A 64 7.45 9.29 2.49
N LEU A 65 6.29 8.66 2.61
CA LEU A 65 5.00 9.33 2.49
C LEU A 65 4.75 10.30 3.65
N GLU A 66 5.08 9.93 4.89
CA GLU A 66 4.98 10.85 6.05
C GLU A 66 5.75 12.14 5.81
N ILE A 67 6.98 12.02 5.30
CA ILE A 67 7.84 13.16 4.96
C ILE A 67 7.24 13.96 3.78
N ALA A 68 6.84 13.27 2.71
CA ALA A 68 6.35 13.92 1.48
C ALA A 68 5.06 14.72 1.70
N PHE A 69 4.16 14.21 2.53
CA PHE A 69 2.85 14.80 2.79
C PHE A 69 2.76 15.53 4.14
N ASN A 70 3.86 15.59 4.90
CA ASN A 70 3.94 16.20 6.22
C ASN A 70 2.82 15.73 7.17
N PHE A 71 2.63 14.41 7.25
CA PHE A 71 1.65 13.78 8.14
C PHE A 71 2.28 12.60 8.88
N GLN A 72 1.54 12.03 9.83
CA GLN A 72 1.98 10.87 10.61
C GLN A 72 0.96 9.73 10.50
N PHE A 73 1.40 8.53 10.13
CA PHE A 73 0.62 7.30 10.14
C PHE A 73 0.36 6.78 11.56
N GLY A 74 1.21 7.15 12.51
CA GLY A 74 1.25 6.59 13.86
C GLY A 74 1.81 5.17 13.83
N ASN A 75 0.97 4.17 13.57
CA ASN A 75 1.39 2.78 13.35
C ASN A 75 0.99 2.34 11.94
N ALA A 76 1.97 2.37 11.04
CA ALA A 76 1.79 2.04 9.62
C ALA A 76 1.24 0.62 9.42
N TYR A 77 1.68 -0.36 10.19
CA TYR A 77 1.16 -1.74 10.09
C TYR A 77 -0.28 -1.88 10.57
N LYS A 78 -0.69 -1.13 11.61
CA LYS A 78 -2.10 -1.05 12.00
C LYS A 78 -2.95 -0.40 10.91
N SER A 79 -2.44 0.63 10.23
CA SER A 79 -3.11 1.21 9.07
C SER A 79 -3.22 0.19 7.94
N LYS A 80 -2.15 -0.56 7.66
CA LYS A 80 -2.16 -1.65 6.68
C LYS A 80 -3.23 -2.69 6.99
N ALA A 81 -3.27 -3.17 8.23
CA ALA A 81 -4.30 -4.11 8.68
C ALA A 81 -5.72 -3.53 8.57
N ARG A 82 -5.93 -2.26 8.92
CA ARG A 82 -7.22 -1.59 8.78
C ARG A 82 -7.70 -1.48 7.34
N VAL A 83 -6.80 -1.22 6.40
CA VAL A 83 -7.13 -1.17 4.96
C VAL A 83 -7.66 -2.54 4.51
N PHE A 84 -6.96 -3.62 4.86
CA PHE A 84 -7.43 -4.97 4.55
C PHE A 84 -8.72 -5.35 5.26
N SER A 85 -8.93 -4.91 6.50
CA SER A 85 -10.20 -5.17 7.20
C SER A 85 -11.37 -4.33 6.67
N ARG A 86 -11.10 -3.18 6.03
CA ARG A 86 -12.12 -2.28 5.46
C ARG A 86 -12.58 -2.68 4.08
N LYS A 87 -11.73 -3.35 3.30
CA LYS A 87 -12.17 -4.05 2.10
C LYS A 87 -12.55 -5.45 2.54
N PRO A 88 -13.85 -5.74 2.81
CA PRO A 88 -14.29 -7.10 2.59
C PRO A 88 -14.11 -7.32 1.09
N TYR A 89 -12.94 -7.79 0.68
CA TYR A 89 -12.95 -8.80 -0.34
C TYR A 89 -13.83 -9.86 0.31
N ASN A 90 -15.11 -9.86 -0.03
CA ASN A 90 -16.06 -10.83 0.49
C ASN A 90 -15.41 -12.15 0.07
N LEU A 91 -14.70 -12.80 0.98
CA LEU A 91 -13.99 -14.04 0.72
C LEU A 91 -15.01 -15.03 0.14
N THR A 92 -16.22 -14.97 0.68
CA THR A 92 -17.47 -15.50 0.13
C THR A 92 -17.72 -15.13 -1.32
N ARG A 93 -17.70 -13.85 -1.73
CA ARG A 93 -17.91 -13.45 -3.13
C ARG A 93 -16.81 -13.97 -4.09
N ALA A 94 -15.57 -14.08 -3.63
CA ALA A 94 -14.48 -14.67 -4.43
C ALA A 94 -14.66 -16.19 -4.57
N LEU A 95 -15.03 -16.87 -3.48
CA LEU A 95 -15.36 -18.29 -3.47
C LEU A 95 -16.64 -18.59 -4.28
N ASP A 96 -17.66 -17.75 -4.19
CA ASP A 96 -18.90 -17.81 -4.96
C ASP A 96 -18.61 -17.62 -6.45
N TYR A 97 -17.73 -16.68 -6.78
CA TYR A 97 -17.28 -16.49 -8.15
C TYR A 97 -16.53 -17.71 -8.68
N LEU A 98 -15.63 -18.30 -7.88
CA LEU A 98 -14.91 -19.52 -8.24
C LEU A 98 -15.86 -20.72 -8.41
N LYS A 99 -16.81 -20.91 -7.49
CA LYS A 99 -17.87 -21.93 -7.59
C LYS A 99 -18.65 -21.78 -8.88
N ASN A 100 -19.07 -20.56 -9.22
CA ASN A 100 -19.81 -20.27 -10.44
C ASN A 100 -18.98 -20.53 -11.70
N LEU A 101 -17.67 -20.28 -11.67
CA LEU A 101 -16.76 -20.62 -12.77
C LEU A 101 -16.64 -22.13 -12.96
N ILE A 102 -16.51 -22.91 -11.88
CA ILE A 102 -16.44 -24.37 -11.94
C ILE A 102 -17.73 -24.95 -12.53
N ILE A 103 -18.90 -24.53 -12.03
CA ILE A 103 -20.21 -24.98 -12.53
C ILE A 103 -20.37 -24.68 -14.03
N ARG A 104 -19.93 -23.49 -14.48
CA ARG A 104 -19.99 -23.11 -15.90
C ARG A 104 -19.03 -23.89 -16.78
N ALA A 105 -17.88 -24.31 -16.24
CA ALA A 105 -16.92 -25.14 -16.97
C ALA A 105 -17.44 -26.57 -17.12
N ASP A 106 -18.06 -27.11 -16.06
CA ASP A 106 -18.63 -28.46 -16.01
C ASP A 106 -19.83 -28.61 -16.96
N GLY A 107 -20.80 -27.67 -16.90
CA GLY A 107 -21.96 -27.68 -17.79
C GLY A 107 -21.63 -27.52 -19.28
N LYS A 108 -20.43 -27.01 -19.63
CA LYS A 108 -19.95 -26.94 -21.02
C LYS A 108 -19.31 -28.24 -21.53
N GLN A 109 -18.97 -29.17 -20.64
CA GLN A 109 -18.47 -30.49 -21.06
C GLN A 109 -19.60 -31.43 -21.44
N ASP A 110 -20.76 -31.34 -20.79
CA ASP A 110 -21.94 -32.13 -21.13
C ASP A 110 -22.58 -31.71 -22.45
N GLU A 111 -22.48 -30.45 -22.86
CA GLU A 111 -23.00 -29.95 -24.14
C GLU A 111 -22.11 -30.34 -25.36
N LYS A 112 -20.91 -30.88 -25.11
CA LYS A 112 -19.95 -31.31 -26.15
C LYS A 112 -19.80 -32.83 -26.28
N ARG A 113 -20.55 -33.61 -25.51
CA ARG A 113 -20.66 -35.08 -25.62
C ARG A 113 -21.92 -35.46 -26.38
#